data_AF-A0A538SU36-F1
#
_entry.id   AF-A0A538SU36-F1
#
_cell.length_a   1.000
_cell.length_b   1.000
_cell.length_c   1.000
_cell.angle_alpha   90.00
_cell.angle_beta   90.00
_cell.angle_gamma   90.00
#
_symmetry.space_group_name_H-M   'P 1'
#
loop_
_entity.id
_entity.type
_entity.pdbx_description
1 polymer ?
#
loop_
_entity_poly.entity_id
_entity_poly.type
_entity_poly.pdbx_seq_one_letter_code
_entity_poly.pdbx_strand_id
1 'polypeptide(L)'
;MLGKDSAKDISSLLPRDPLEIAVWVALSLTAGFCEEAVFRGYLQKQIQALTGNTLVAVLAQAVIFGVSHGYQGLRNVIAITAFGALFGALAIWRRSLKPGMILHAWTDVFSGIFARRGA
;
A
#
# COMPACT_ATOMS: atom_id res chain seq x y z
N MET A 1 6.93 32.47 11.89
CA MET A 1 5.72 31.63 11.77
C MET A 1 5.86 30.79 10.51
N LEU A 2 6.51 29.62 10.62
CA LEU A 2 6.64 28.69 9.50
C LEU A 2 5.32 27.93 9.38
N GLY A 3 4.64 28.12 8.24
CA GLY A 3 3.35 27.53 7.97
C GLY A 3 3.42 26.00 8.02
N LYS A 4 2.50 25.40 8.78
CA LYS A 4 2.23 23.96 8.77
C LYS A 4 2.12 23.50 7.32
N ASP A 5 2.89 22.47 7.00
CA ASP A 5 3.13 21.89 5.70
C ASP A 5 1.88 21.81 4.79
N SER A 6 2.01 22.30 3.55
CA SER A 6 1.06 22.10 2.44
C SER A 6 1.01 20.63 1.96
N ALA A 7 1.13 19.66 2.86
CA ALA A 7 0.67 18.31 2.57
C ALA A 7 -0.84 18.41 2.36
N LYS A 8 -1.32 18.13 1.14
CA LYS A 8 -2.75 18.01 0.87
C LYS A 8 -3.33 17.08 1.94
N ASP A 9 -4.26 17.60 2.72
CA ASP A 9 -4.87 16.85 3.80
C ASP A 9 -5.65 15.67 3.18
N ILE A 10 -5.13 14.46 3.35
CA ILE A 10 -5.73 13.23 2.83
C ILE A 10 -7.12 13.00 3.43
N SER A 11 -7.44 13.69 4.55
CA SER A 11 -8.79 13.71 5.12
C SER A 11 -9.86 14.14 4.11
N SER A 12 -9.51 14.98 3.12
CA SER A 12 -10.43 15.41 2.07
C SER A 12 -10.79 14.30 1.09
N LEU A 13 -10.02 13.20 1.06
CA LEU A 13 -10.24 12.04 0.18
C LEU A 13 -11.06 10.93 0.85
N LEU A 14 -11.38 11.06 2.15
CA LEU A 14 -12.13 10.04 2.88
C LEU A 14 -13.60 10.01 2.46
N PRO A 15 -14.20 8.81 2.30
CA PRO A 15 -15.59 8.68 1.86
C PRO A 15 -16.57 9.02 2.98
N ARG A 16 -17.61 9.78 2.66
CA ARG A 16 -18.61 10.34 3.60
C ARG A 16 -20.00 9.77 3.36
N ASP A 17 -20.43 9.67 2.12
CA ASP A 17 -21.76 9.17 1.74
C ASP A 17 -21.74 7.75 1.14
N PRO A 18 -22.89 7.08 0.98
CA PRO A 18 -22.94 5.69 0.49
C PRO A 18 -22.30 5.47 -0.90
N LEU A 19 -22.39 6.45 -1.79
CA LEU A 19 -21.79 6.37 -3.12
C LEU A 19 -20.26 6.48 -3.01
N GLU A 20 -19.76 7.44 -2.24
CA GLU A 20 -18.32 7.58 -1.97
C GLU A 20 -17.75 6.32 -1.31
N ILE A 21 -18.50 5.66 -0.41
CA ILE A 21 -18.11 4.39 0.20
C ILE A 21 -18.02 3.28 -0.85
N ALA A 22 -19.00 3.18 -1.75
CA ALA A 22 -18.98 2.19 -2.82
C ALA A 22 -17.79 2.40 -3.77
N VAL A 23 -17.51 3.65 -4.14
CA VAL A 23 -16.35 4.04 -4.96
C VAL A 23 -15.06 3.73 -4.21
N TRP A 24 -14.98 4.02 -2.91
CA TRP A 24 -13.82 3.70 -2.08
C TRP A 24 -13.52 2.21 -2.02
N VAL A 25 -14.56 1.38 -1.87
CA VAL A 25 -14.41 -0.08 -1.90
C VAL A 25 -13.90 -0.56 -3.25
N ALA A 26 -14.48 -0.06 -4.35
CA ALA A 26 -14.00 -0.40 -5.69
C ALA A 26 -12.53 0.03 -5.91
N LEU A 27 -12.17 1.25 -5.48
CA LEU A 27 -10.81 1.76 -5.53
C LEU A 27 -9.85 0.88 -4.74
N SER A 28 -10.19 0.55 -3.48
CA SER A 28 -9.40 -0.30 -2.59
C SER A 28 -9.16 -1.70 -3.19
N LEU A 29 -10.19 -2.29 -3.80
CA LEU A 29 -10.08 -3.58 -4.50
C LEU A 29 -9.11 -3.48 -5.69
N THR A 30 -9.23 -2.42 -6.49
CA THR A 30 -8.35 -2.22 -7.64
C THR A 30 -6.91 -1.90 -7.23
N ALA A 31 -6.71 -1.12 -6.18
CA ALA A 31 -5.40 -0.80 -5.61
C ALA A 31 -4.72 -2.07 -5.10
N GLY A 32 -5.40 -2.84 -4.24
CA GLY A 32 -4.88 -4.11 -3.73
C GLY A 32 -4.52 -5.12 -4.84
N PHE A 33 -5.25 -5.12 -5.96
CA PHE A 33 -4.88 -5.94 -7.11
C PHE A 33 -3.65 -5.39 -7.86
N CYS A 34 -3.72 -4.13 -8.31
CA CYS A 34 -2.72 -3.51 -9.16
C CYS A 34 -1.38 -3.37 -8.46
N GLU A 35 -1.38 -2.93 -7.20
CA GLU A 35 -0.16 -2.71 -6.44
C GLU A 35 0.54 -4.03 -6.11
N GLU A 36 -0.20 -5.08 -5.73
CA GLU A 36 0.41 -6.40 -5.54
C GLU A 36 0.96 -6.98 -6.84
N ALA A 37 0.25 -6.80 -7.97
CA ALA A 37 0.73 -7.24 -9.27
C ALA A 37 2.03 -6.52 -9.70
N VAL A 38 2.09 -5.20 -9.54
CA VAL A 38 3.25 -4.39 -9.92
C VAL A 38 4.42 -4.63 -8.98
N PHE A 39 4.23 -4.49 -7.67
CA PHE A 39 5.34 -4.50 -6.71
C PHE A 39 5.82 -5.92 -6.37
N ARG A 40 4.90 -6.87 -6.13
CA ARG A 40 5.27 -8.24 -5.72
C ARG A 40 5.27 -9.20 -6.90
N GLY A 41 4.36 -8.99 -7.86
CA GLY A 41 4.25 -9.81 -9.06
C GLY A 41 5.35 -9.56 -10.08
N TYR A 42 5.76 -8.30 -10.27
CA TYR A 42 6.78 -7.90 -11.23
C TYR A 42 8.07 -7.42 -10.54
N LEU A 43 8.05 -6.26 -9.86
CA LEU A 43 9.26 -5.60 -9.36
C LEU A 43 10.09 -6.50 -8.43
N GLN A 44 9.46 -7.14 -7.44
CA GLN A 44 10.14 -8.08 -6.53
C GLN A 44 10.81 -9.21 -7.29
N LYS A 45 10.13 -9.82 -8.27
CA LYS A 45 10.68 -10.92 -9.07
C LYS A 45 11.84 -10.45 -9.94
N GLN A 46 11.76 -9.26 -10.51
CA GLN A 46 12.84 -8.69 -11.30
C GLN A 46 14.07 -8.42 -10.43
N ILE A 47 13.91 -7.83 -9.24
CA ILE A 47 15.04 -7.61 -8.33
C ILE A 47 15.63 -8.95 -7.88
N GLN A 48 14.80 -9.96 -7.62
CA GLN A 48 15.28 -11.30 -7.28
C GLN A 48 16.07 -11.94 -8.43
N ALA A 49 15.58 -11.80 -9.67
CA ALA A 49 16.28 -12.31 -10.85
C ALA A 49 17.62 -11.60 -11.10
N LEU A 50 17.69 -10.29 -10.85
CA LEU A 50 18.91 -9.49 -11.04
C LEU A 50 19.96 -9.72 -9.95
N THR A 51 19.53 -9.94 -8.71
CA THR A 51 20.44 -10.00 -7.55
C THR A 51 20.69 -11.42 -7.03
N GLY A 52 19.83 -12.38 -7.38
CA GLY A 52 19.80 -13.71 -6.78
C GLY A 52 19.42 -13.73 -5.29
N ASN A 53 19.08 -12.58 -4.70
CA ASN A 53 18.90 -12.43 -3.26
C ASN A 53 17.45 -12.06 -2.92
N THR A 54 16.75 -13.02 -2.32
CA THR A 54 15.35 -12.86 -1.89
C THR A 54 15.16 -11.73 -0.87
N LEU A 55 16.09 -11.55 0.06
CA LEU A 55 15.99 -10.49 1.07
C LEU A 55 16.12 -9.11 0.41
N VAL A 56 17.08 -8.93 -0.50
CA VAL A 56 17.24 -7.69 -1.26
C VAL A 56 15.99 -7.41 -2.09
N ALA A 57 15.43 -8.42 -2.75
CA ALA A 57 14.19 -8.29 -3.52
C ALA A 57 13.02 -7.79 -2.68
N VAL A 58 12.82 -8.34 -1.48
CA VAL A 58 11.74 -7.95 -0.57
C VAL A 58 11.95 -6.55 0.00
N LEU A 59 13.16 -6.22 0.45
CA LEU A 59 13.42 -4.93 1.07
C LEU A 59 13.41 -3.80 0.04
N ALA A 60 14.02 -4.00 -1.13
CA ALA A 60 14.08 -2.96 -2.15
C ALA A 60 12.71 -2.64 -2.74
N GLN A 61 11.88 -3.64 -3.08
CA GLN A 61 10.51 -3.37 -3.53
C GLN A 61 9.70 -2.64 -2.45
N ALA A 62 9.88 -3.00 -1.18
CA ALA A 62 9.11 -2.45 -0.07
C ALA A 62 9.45 -0.98 0.20
N VAL A 63 10.73 -0.62 0.05
CA VAL A 63 11.18 0.77 0.14
C VAL A 63 10.60 1.59 -1.02
N ILE A 64 10.69 1.08 -2.26
CA ILE A 64 10.13 1.78 -3.44
C ILE A 64 8.61 1.97 -3.27
N PHE A 65 7.91 0.94 -2.79
CA PHE A 65 6.49 0.98 -2.48
C PHE A 65 6.16 2.04 -1.43
N GLY A 66 6.87 2.09 -0.30
CA GLY A 66 6.61 3.11 0.72
C GLY A 66 6.92 4.53 0.23
N VAL A 67 8.01 4.71 -0.52
CA VAL A 67 8.40 6.03 -1.06
C VAL A 67 7.37 6.55 -2.07
N SER A 68 6.74 5.69 -2.88
CA SER A 68 5.65 6.13 -3.77
C SER A 68 4.43 6.68 -3.01
N HIS A 69 4.34 6.41 -1.70
CA HIS A 69 3.34 6.95 -0.79
C HIS A 69 3.83 8.18 0.01
N GLY A 70 4.90 8.84 -0.43
CA GLY A 70 5.49 10.01 0.23
C GLY A 70 4.51 11.14 0.54
N TYR A 71 3.46 11.27 -0.28
CA TYR A 71 2.37 12.24 -0.09
C TYR A 71 1.53 12.01 1.18
N GLN A 72 1.64 10.82 1.81
CA GLN A 72 0.96 10.48 3.05
C GLN A 72 1.70 10.89 4.33
N GLY A 73 2.89 11.47 4.20
CA GLY A 73 3.74 11.87 5.32
C GLY A 73 4.60 10.74 5.85
N LEU A 74 5.72 11.11 6.49
CA LEU A 74 6.80 10.20 6.84
C LEU A 74 6.36 9.01 7.73
N ARG A 75 5.46 9.27 8.69
CA ARG A 75 4.94 8.21 9.57
C ARG A 75 4.23 7.12 8.78
N ASN A 76 3.41 7.50 7.79
CA ASN A 76 2.67 6.55 6.96
C ASN A 76 3.62 5.84 5.99
N VAL A 77 4.61 6.53 5.42
CA VAL A 77 5.65 5.91 4.58
C VAL A 77 6.35 4.77 5.32
N ILE A 78 6.77 4.98 6.57
CA ILE A 78 7.42 3.94 7.38
C ILE A 78 6.50 2.73 7.58
N ALA A 79 5.23 2.97 7.94
CA ALA A 79 4.26 1.90 8.12
C ALA A 79 3.98 1.13 6.81
N ILE A 80 3.80 1.86 5.70
CA ILE A 80 3.55 1.31 4.36
C ILE A 80 4.76 0.52 3.87
N THR A 81 5.99 0.95 4.12
CA THR A 81 7.20 0.15 3.85
C THR A 81 7.21 -1.15 4.65
N ALA A 82 6.81 -1.12 5.93
CA ALA A 82 6.73 -2.34 6.74
C ALA A 82 5.69 -3.33 6.20
N PHE A 83 4.48 -2.86 5.87
CA PHE A 83 3.48 -3.67 5.14
C PHE A 83 4.02 -4.15 3.78
N GLY A 84 4.75 -3.26 3.10
CA GLY A 84 5.64 -3.47 1.97
C GLY A 84 6.36 -4.81 2.02
N ALA A 85 7.19 -4.94 3.04
CA ALA A 85 8.04 -6.08 3.30
C ALA A 85 7.24 -7.32 3.75
N LEU A 86 6.22 -7.15 4.59
CA LEU A 86 5.35 -8.24 5.03
C LEU A 86 4.62 -8.91 3.86
N PHE A 87 4.02 -8.12 2.96
CA PHE A 87 3.35 -8.65 1.76
C PHE A 87 4.35 -9.28 0.78
N GLY A 88 5.55 -8.71 0.66
CA GLY A 88 6.63 -9.30 -0.13
C GLY A 88 7.05 -10.68 0.38
N ALA A 89 7.22 -10.82 1.70
CA ALA A 89 7.51 -12.10 2.35
C ALA A 89 6.34 -13.08 2.22
N LEU A 90 5.10 -12.62 2.37
CA LEU A 90 3.88 -13.41 2.18
C LEU A 90 3.80 -13.97 0.76
N ALA A 91 4.10 -13.17 -0.26
CA ALA A 91 4.09 -13.59 -1.66
C ALA A 91 5.10 -14.72 -1.93
N ILE A 92 6.29 -14.66 -1.32
CA ILE A 92 7.31 -15.73 -1.42
C ILE A 92 6.83 -16.99 -0.70
N TRP A 93 6.38 -16.85 0.55
CA TRP A 93 5.95 -17.99 1.37
C TRP A 93 4.77 -18.73 0.73
N ARG A 94 3.77 -17.99 0.23
CA ARG A 94 2.56 -18.57 -0.38
C ARG A 94 2.72 -18.93 -1.85
N ARG A 95 3.82 -18.49 -2.49
CA ARG A 95 4.03 -18.57 -3.95
C ARG A 95 2.81 -18.08 -4.74
N SER A 96 2.12 -17.06 -4.20
CA SER A 96 0.87 -16.55 -4.73
C SER A 96 0.65 -15.12 -4.26
N LEU A 97 0.10 -14.28 -5.15
CA LEU A 97 -0.28 -12.90 -4.82
C LEU A 97 -1.69 -12.80 -4.24
N LYS A 98 -2.54 -13.82 -4.43
CA LYS A 98 -3.96 -13.77 -4.04
C LYS A 98 -4.16 -13.41 -2.55
N PRO A 99 -3.40 -13.99 -1.59
CA PRO A 99 -3.54 -13.62 -0.19
C PRO A 99 -3.16 -12.15 0.07
N GLY A 100 -2.09 -11.67 -0.59
CA GLY A 100 -1.67 -10.26 -0.50
C GLY A 100 -2.72 -9.32 -1.06
N MET A 101 -3.29 -9.62 -2.23
CA MET A 101 -4.32 -8.81 -2.89
C MET A 101 -5.56 -8.64 -2.00
N ILE A 102 -6.03 -9.73 -1.40
CA ILE A 102 -7.19 -9.71 -0.50
C ILE A 102 -6.88 -8.89 0.76
N LEU A 103 -5.72 -9.13 1.38
CA LEU A 103 -5.34 -8.45 2.62
C LEU A 103 -5.14 -6.95 2.40
N HIS A 104 -4.45 -6.58 1.32
CA HIS A 104 -4.22 -5.19 0.94
C HIS A 104 -5.55 -4.46 0.68
N ALA A 105 -6.41 -5.03 -0.17
CA ALA A 105 -7.71 -4.42 -0.43
C ALA A 105 -8.54 -4.26 0.85
N TRP A 106 -8.51 -5.25 1.77
CA TRP A 106 -9.19 -5.13 3.05
C TRP A 106 -8.59 -4.04 3.93
N THR A 107 -7.26 -3.94 4.04
CA THR A 107 -6.63 -2.89 4.84
C THR A 107 -7.03 -1.51 4.35
N ASP A 108 -7.13 -1.30 3.04
CA ASP A 108 -7.52 -0.01 2.44
C ASP A 108 -9.00 0.32 2.68
N VAL A 109 -9.88 -0.67 2.51
CA VAL A 109 -11.32 -0.51 2.80
C VAL A 109 -11.53 -0.09 4.25
N PHE A 110 -10.94 -0.83 5.20
CA PHE A 110 -11.15 -0.56 6.62
C PHE A 110 -10.44 0.71 7.07
N SER A 111 -9.25 1.00 6.55
CA SER A 111 -8.52 2.24 6.86
C SER A 111 -9.37 3.47 6.49
N GLY A 112 -9.93 3.52 5.28
CA GLY A 112 -10.80 4.63 4.87
C GLY A 112 -12.09 4.73 5.69
N ILE A 113 -12.73 3.60 5.98
CA ILE A 113 -13.98 3.56 6.75
C ILE A 113 -13.76 3.95 8.22
N PHE A 114 -12.64 3.58 8.85
CA PHE A 114 -12.36 3.95 10.23
C PHE A 114 -11.82 5.37 10.34
N ALA A 115 -10.97 5.81 9.40
CA ALA A 115 -10.45 7.18 9.37
C ALA A 115 -11.59 8.21 9.25
N ARG A 116 -12.66 7.90 8.48
CA ARG A 116 -13.83 8.79 8.40
C ARG A 116 -14.57 9.00 9.72
N ARG A 117 -14.45 8.08 10.69
CA ARG A 117 -15.17 8.16 11.98
C ARG A 117 -14.46 9.06 12.99
N GLY A 118 -13.19 9.38 12.74
CA GLY A 118 -12.37 10.24 13.58
C GLY A 118 -12.04 11.61 12.96
N ALA A 119 -12.57 11.88 11.76
CA ALA A 119 -12.48 13.17 11.06
C ALA A 119 -13.82 13.91 11.16
#